data_AF-A0A6G9SQX3-F1
#
_entry.id   AF-A0A6G9SQX3-F1
#
_cell.length_a   1.000
_cell.length_b   1.000
_cell.length_c   1.000
_cell.angle_alpha   90.00
_cell.angle_beta   90.00
_cell.angle_gamma   90.00
#
_symmetry.space_group_name_H-M   'P 1'
#
loop_
_entity.id
_entity.type
_entity.pdbx_description
1 polymer ?
#
loop_
_entity_poly.entity_id
_entity_poly.type
_entity_poly.pdbx_seq_one_letter_code
_entity_poly.pdbx_strand_id
1 'polypeptide(L)' 'MDFKYRWKNGSPPSRDQAAKSEHLLDESQFENEQDRSLAEDMARKHLNVPLSTADQDLSILPQAAPPEQRQK' A
#
# COMPACT_ATOMS: atom_id res chain seq x y z
N MET A 1 -13.29 -13.01 11.36
CA MET A 1 -12.60 -12.06 12.25
C MET A 1 -13.09 -10.68 11.90
N ASP A 2 -13.86 -10.09 12.80
CA ASP A 2 -14.40 -8.75 12.65
C ASP A 2 -13.27 -7.73 12.81
N PHE A 3 -13.13 -6.87 11.82
CA PHE A 3 -12.12 -5.83 11.83
C PHE A 3 -12.57 -4.73 12.82
N LYS A 4 -11.93 -4.66 14.01
CA LYS A 4 -12.39 -3.82 15.14
C LYS A 4 -12.15 -2.32 14.97
N TYR A 5 -11.37 -1.91 13.98
CA TYR A 5 -10.96 -0.52 13.81
C TYR A 5 -11.88 0.22 12.85
N ARG A 6 -12.04 1.52 13.09
CA ARG A 6 -12.82 2.41 12.24
C ARG A 6 -12.05 2.72 10.97
N TRP A 7 -12.67 2.44 9.84
CA TRP A 7 -12.18 2.91 8.55
C TRP A 7 -12.30 4.43 8.48
N LYS A 8 -11.33 5.09 7.84
CA LYS A 8 -11.34 6.55 7.63
C LYS A 8 -12.63 7.05 6.97
N ASN A 9 -13.21 6.27 6.06
CA ASN A 9 -14.45 6.59 5.35
C ASN A 9 -15.70 5.92 5.97
N GLY A 10 -15.60 5.37 7.17
CA GLY A 10 -16.71 4.66 7.85
C GLY A 10 -17.11 3.33 7.21
N SER A 11 -16.47 2.93 6.10
CA SER A 11 -16.70 1.66 5.40
C SER A 11 -15.38 1.04 4.96
N PRO A 12 -15.30 -0.30 4.89
CA PRO A 12 -14.10 -0.99 4.41
C PRO A 12 -13.80 -0.58 2.97
N PRO A 13 -12.59 -0.07 2.68
CA PRO A 13 -12.18 0.25 1.33
C PRO A 13 -12.06 -1.03 0.50
N SER A 14 -12.23 -0.90 -0.81
CA SER A 14 -11.97 -2.00 -1.74
C SER A 14 -10.47 -2.30 -1.82
N ARG A 15 -10.10 -3.52 -2.22
CA ARG A 15 -8.69 -3.94 -2.36
C ARG A 15 -7.84 -2.94 -3.15
N ASP A 16 -8.38 -2.42 -4.25
CA ASP A 16 -7.71 -1.45 -5.11
C ASP A 16 -7.54 -0.07 -4.45
N GLN A 17 -8.57 0.40 -3.73
CA GLN A 17 -8.48 1.64 -2.95
C GLN A 17 -7.47 1.50 -1.82
N ALA A 18 -7.44 0.35 -1.17
CA ALA A 18 -6.52 0.10 -0.07
C ALA A 18 -5.06 -0.03 -0.53
N ALA A 19 -4.82 -0.48 -1.76
CA ALA A 19 -3.48 -0.49 -2.36
C ALA A 19 -2.95 0.92 -2.65
N LYS A 20 -3.85 1.84 -3.04
CA LYS A 20 -3.52 3.23 -3.40
C LYS A 20 -3.52 4.20 -2.22
N SER A 21 -4.22 3.85 -1.14
CA SER A 21 -4.35 4.71 0.03
C SER A 21 -3.15 4.54 0.95
N GLU A 22 -2.60 5.68 1.38
CA GLU A 22 -1.55 5.73 2.39
C GLU A 22 -2.11 5.26 3.74
N HIS A 23 -3.27 5.80 4.14
CA HIS A 23 -3.95 5.48 5.39
C HIS A 23 -5.33 4.85 5.17
N LEU A 24 -5.55 3.67 5.73
CA LEU A 24 -6.85 2.96 5.65
C LEU A 24 -7.77 3.28 6.82
N LEU A 25 -7.17 3.53 7.97
CA LEU A 25 -7.86 3.71 9.24
C LEU A 25 -7.85 5.16 9.65
N ASP A 26 -8.85 5.50 10.45
CA ASP A 26 -8.92 6.83 11.02
C ASP A 26 -7.83 6.99 12.08
N GLU A 27 -6.88 7.91 11.87
CA GLU A 27 -5.76 8.13 12.79
C GLU A 27 -6.21 8.64 14.15
N SER A 28 -7.39 9.28 14.25
CA SER A 28 -7.89 9.85 15.51
C SER A 28 -8.33 8.79 16.53
N GLN A 29 -8.44 7.52 16.12
CA GLN A 29 -8.72 6.42 17.05
C GLN A 29 -7.46 5.85 17.72
N PHE A 30 -6.27 6.29 17.29
CA PHE A 30 -4.99 5.82 17.81
C PHE A 30 -4.27 6.93 18.56
N GLU A 31 -3.89 6.67 19.81
CA GLU A 31 -3.05 7.57 20.60
C GLU A 31 -1.54 7.37 20.32
N ASN A 32 -1.18 6.23 19.72
CA ASN A 32 0.19 5.84 19.48
C ASN A 32 0.39 5.36 18.03
N GLU A 33 1.48 5.80 17.42
CA GLU A 33 1.85 5.46 16.04
C GLU A 33 2.10 3.95 15.85
N GLN A 34 2.58 3.26 16.90
CA GLN A 34 2.76 1.81 16.84
C GLN A 34 1.42 1.07 16.70
N ASP A 35 0.39 1.50 17.44
CA ASP A 35 -0.93 0.87 17.39
C ASP A 35 -1.61 1.16 16.05
N ARG A 36 -1.44 2.40 15.54
CA ARG A 36 -1.86 2.78 14.19
C ARG A 36 -1.24 1.84 13.14
N SER A 37 0.09 1.71 13.16
CA SER A 37 0.82 0.90 12.18
C SER A 37 0.41 -0.58 12.22
N LEU A 38 0.23 -1.14 13.42
CA LEU A 38 -0.24 -2.51 13.61
C LEU A 38 -1.66 -2.71 13.08
N ALA A 39 -2.55 -1.76 13.35
CA ALA A 39 -3.92 -1.82 12.87
C ALA A 39 -4.00 -1.70 11.35
N GLU A 40 -3.19 -0.83 10.74
CA GLU A 40 -3.10 -0.69 9.29
C GLU A 40 -2.56 -1.96 8.61
N ASP A 41 -1.55 -2.61 9.19
CA ASP A 41 -1.05 -3.91 8.70
C ASP A 41 -2.15 -4.98 8.75
N MET A 42 -2.88 -5.06 9.87
CA MET A 42 -4.02 -5.96 9.99
C MET A 42 -5.13 -5.65 8.98
N ALA A 43 -5.40 -4.38 8.72
CA ALA A 43 -6.39 -3.93 7.73
C ALA A 43 -6.03 -4.36 6.32
N ARG A 44 -4.76 -4.16 5.93
CA ARG A 44 -4.21 -4.57 4.63
C ARG A 44 -4.27 -6.09 4.48
N LYS A 45 -3.88 -6.84 5.51
CA LYS A 45 -3.98 -8.31 5.53
C LYS A 45 -5.42 -8.79 5.42
N HIS A 46 -6.35 -8.14 6.12
CA HIS A 46 -7.77 -8.50 6.08
C HIS A 46 -8.37 -8.32 4.68
N LEU A 47 -8.01 -7.24 4.00
CA LEU A 47 -8.46 -6.94 2.63
C LEU A 47 -7.65 -7.69 1.54
N ASN A 48 -6.70 -8.53 1.95
CA ASN A 48 -5.76 -9.23 1.05
C ASN A 48 -5.05 -8.25 0.09
N VAL A 49 -4.71 -7.09 0.62
CA VAL A 49 -4.02 -6.02 -0.11
C VAL A 49 -2.53 -6.23 0.09
N PRO A 50 -1.72 -6.25 -0.97
CA PRO A 50 -0.28 -6.25 -0.80
C PRO A 50 0.10 -5.02 0.03
N LEU A 51 0.81 -5.24 1.13
CA LEU A 51 1.51 -4.15 1.81
C LEU A 51 2.34 -3.47 0.72
N SER A 52 2.16 -2.17 0.50
CA SER A 52 3.02 -1.38 -0.37
C SER A 52 4.38 -1.28 0.33
N THR A 53 5.09 -2.41 0.37
CA THR A 53 6.51 -2.43 0.62
C THR A 53 7.14 -1.61 -0.51
N ALA A 54 8.05 -0.71 -0.16
CA ALA A 54 8.78 0.16 -1.09
C ALA A 54 9.45 -0.59 -2.27
N ASP A 55 9.51 -1.92 -2.21
CA ASP A 55 9.93 -2.87 -3.24
C ASP A 55 8.93 -3.00 -4.43
N GLN A 56 8.12 -1.98 -4.73
CA GLN A 56 7.43 -1.90 -6.04
C GLN A 56 8.16 -0.96 -7.02
N ASP A 57 9.24 -0.30 -6.58
CA ASP A 57 10.11 0.52 -7.44
C ASP A 57 11.26 -0.28 -8.09
N LEU A 58 11.26 -1.62 -7.96
CA LEU A 58 12.13 -2.42 -8.82
C LEU A 58 11.48 -2.51 -10.20
N SER A 59 11.74 -1.49 -11.02
CA SER A 59 11.51 -1.54 -12.47
C SER A 59 12.38 -2.68 -13.04
N ILE A 60 11.83 -3.89 -13.09
CA ILE A 60 12.55 -5.11 -13.53
C ILE A 60 12.82 -5.11 -15.05
N LEU A 61 12.48 -4.04 -15.77
CA LEU A 61 12.85 -3.95 -17.18
C LEU A 61 14.26 -3.39 -17.31
N PRO A 62 15.22 -4.15 -17.85
CA PRO A 62 16.41 -3.54 -18.40
C PRO A 62 15.93 -2.58 -19.49
N GLN A 63 16.15 -1.28 -19.28
CA GLN A 63 15.95 -0.26 -20.30
C GLN A 63 16.77 -0.69 -21.51
N ALA A 64 16.10 -1.18 -22.55
CA ALA A 64 16.74 -1.61 -23.78
C ALA A 64 17.65 -0.47 -24.26
N ALA A 65 18.92 -0.79 -24.50
CA ALA A 65 19.93 0.17 -24.90
C ALA A 65 19.44 1.03 -26.09
N PRO A 66 19.70 2.35 -26.09
CA PRO A 66 19.30 3.22 -27.19
C PRO A 66 19.96 2.77 -28.50
N PRO A 67 19.24 2.80 -29.63
CA PRO A 67 19.73 2.28 -30.90
C PRO A 67 20.52 3.36 -31.64
N GLU A 68 21.79 3.59 -31.32
CA GLU A 68 22.62 4.37 -32.24
C GLU A 68 24.11 4.15 -32.04
N GLN A 69 24.69 3.29 -32.89
CA GLN A 69 26.00 3.51 -33.53
C GLN A 69 26.26 2.39 -34.56
N ARG A 70 25.43 2.37 -35.61
CA ARG A 70 25.85 1.86 -36.92
C ARG A 70 26.10 3.06 -37.83
N GLN A 71 27.30 3.65 -37.79
CA GLN A 71 27.94 4.48 -38.83
C GLN A 71 29.39 4.66 -38.34
N LYS A 72 30.47 4.39 -39.07
CA LYS A 72 30.77 4.23 -40.50
C LYS A 72 32.02 3.35 -40.63
#